data_AF-A0A1Y1NLN8-F1
#
_entry.id   AF-A0A1Y1NLN8-F1
#
_cell.length_a   1.000
_cell.length_b   1.000
_cell.length_c   1.000
_cell.angle_alpha   90.00
_cell.angle_beta   90.00
_cell.angle_gamma   90.00
#
_symmetry.space_group_name_H-M   'P 1'
#
loop_
_entity.id
_entity.type
_entity.pdbx_description
1 polymer ?
#
loop_
_entity_poly.entity_id
_entity_poly.type
_entity_poly.pdbx_seq_one_letter_code
_entity_poly.pdbx_strand_id
1 'polypeptide(L)'
;GYWTSAKLRDWLISRQRYWGTPIPIVHCETCGPVPVSQLPVELPKLTGRCLADESDWVNTPCPKCGSKARRETDTMDTFVDSSWYYLRYLNVKKDGMFDVERARTMMPVDLYVGGKEHATLHLYYARFVSHFLYSLGLLPEKEPFKRLLVQGMVMGRSFRIKGSGQYVHGDRVQIVGM
;
A
#
# COMPACT_ATOMS: atom_id res chain seq x y z
N GLY A 1 -3.10 0.07 -28.65
CA GLY A 1 -3.79 -0.41 -27.43
C GLY A 1 -2.87 -1.36 -26.68
N TYR A 2 -3.12 -1.60 -25.40
CA TYR A 2 -2.37 -2.57 -24.60
C TYR A 2 -3.18 -3.86 -24.46
N TRP A 3 -2.51 -5.01 -24.41
CA TRP A 3 -3.17 -6.28 -24.10
C TRP A 3 -3.64 -6.25 -22.65
N THR A 4 -4.95 -6.33 -22.43
CA THR A 4 -5.55 -6.42 -21.09
C THR A 4 -6.37 -7.71 -21.00
N SER A 5 -6.48 -8.26 -19.79
CA SER A 5 -7.33 -9.42 -19.53
C SER A 5 -8.71 -8.94 -19.09
N ALA A 6 -9.76 -9.49 -19.69
CA ALA A 6 -11.14 -9.25 -19.25
C ALA A 6 -11.42 -9.72 -17.80
N LYS A 7 -10.48 -10.47 -17.20
CA LYS A 7 -10.55 -10.90 -15.79
C LYS A 7 -9.96 -9.89 -14.81
N LEU A 8 -9.18 -8.91 -15.28
CA LEU A 8 -8.64 -7.86 -14.42
C LEU A 8 -9.78 -6.94 -13.99
N ARG A 9 -9.75 -6.56 -12.71
CA ARG A 9 -10.68 -5.60 -12.11
C ARG A 9 -9.89 -4.40 -11.63
N ASP A 10 -10.57 -3.28 -11.51
CA ASP A 10 -9.98 -2.08 -10.93
C ASP A 10 -9.52 -2.34 -9.49
N TRP A 11 -8.44 -1.66 -9.12
CA TRP A 11 -7.83 -1.83 -7.82
C TRP A 11 -8.64 -1.08 -6.75
N LEU A 12 -9.34 -1.86 -5.93
CA LEU A 12 -10.03 -1.34 -4.74
C LEU A 12 -8.99 -1.01 -3.67
N ILE A 13 -8.70 0.26 -3.45
CA ILE A 13 -7.68 0.72 -2.49
C ILE A 13 -8.22 1.09 -1.11
N SER A 14 -9.51 1.42 -0.97
CA SER A 14 -10.06 1.88 0.30
C SER A 14 -10.31 0.71 1.26
N ARG A 15 -10.04 0.92 2.54
CA ARG A 15 -10.19 -0.09 3.59
C ARG A 15 -10.90 0.52 4.79
N GLN A 16 -11.95 -0.16 5.26
CA GLN A 16 -12.63 0.15 6.52
C GLN A 16 -11.79 -0.34 7.72
N ARG A 17 -10.58 0.21 7.85
CA ARG A 17 -9.56 -0.15 8.84
C ARG A 17 -8.95 1.12 9.39
N TYR A 18 -8.60 1.09 10.67
CA TYR A 18 -7.92 2.21 11.32
C TYR A 18 -6.47 2.37 10.88
N TRP A 19 -5.71 1.26 10.84
CA TRP A 19 -4.27 1.32 10.63
C TRP A 19 -3.91 1.31 9.13
N GLY A 20 -3.80 2.51 8.56
CA GLY A 20 -3.37 2.76 7.20
C GLY A 20 -3.30 4.26 6.91
N THR A 21 -2.79 4.64 5.75
CA THR A 21 -2.68 6.06 5.35
C THR A 21 -4.08 6.65 5.16
N PRO A 22 -4.47 7.73 5.88
CA PRO A 22 -5.77 8.38 5.66
C PRO A 22 -5.91 8.87 4.21
N ILE A 23 -7.07 8.62 3.60
CA ILE A 23 -7.35 9.11 2.25
C ILE A 23 -7.59 10.64 2.35
N PRO A 24 -6.82 11.48 1.64
CA PRO A 24 -6.84 12.94 1.81
C PRO A 24 -8.02 13.61 1.09
N ILE A 25 -9.23 13.11 1.32
CA ILE A 25 -10.49 13.55 0.72
C ILE A 25 -11.49 13.97 1.81
N VAL A 26 -12.30 14.97 1.48
CA VAL A 26 -13.44 15.45 2.25
C VAL A 26 -14.69 15.36 1.38
N HIS A 27 -15.76 14.81 1.93
CA HIS A 27 -17.07 14.69 1.31
C HIS A 27 -17.95 15.87 1.72
N CYS A 28 -18.29 16.72 0.75
CA CYS A 28 -19.16 17.88 0.93
C CYS A 28 -20.46 17.69 0.14
N GLU A 29 -21.61 17.95 0.75
CA GLU A 29 -22.92 17.82 0.09
C GLU A 29 -23.10 18.76 -1.11
N THR A 30 -22.51 19.96 -1.06
CA THR A 30 -22.59 20.95 -2.14
C THR A 30 -21.54 20.72 -3.24
N CYS A 31 -20.31 20.34 -2.86
CA CYS A 31 -19.17 20.28 -3.78
C CYS A 31 -18.81 18.86 -4.26
N GLY A 32 -19.35 17.82 -3.63
CA GLY A 32 -18.90 16.44 -3.80
C GLY A 32 -17.57 16.14 -3.07
N PRO A 33 -16.86 15.08 -3.48
CA PRO A 33 -15.54 14.76 -2.95
C PRO A 33 -14.50 15.81 -3.36
N VAL A 34 -13.78 16.36 -2.40
CA VAL A 34 -12.73 17.36 -2.61
C VAL A 34 -11.46 17.00 -1.85
N PRO A 35 -10.26 17.26 -2.39
CA PRO A 35 -9.02 17.11 -1.65
C PRO A 35 -8.99 18.00 -0.40
N VAL A 36 -8.34 17.52 0.65
CA VAL A 36 -8.00 18.36 1.82
C VAL A 36 -7.06 19.50 1.41
N SER A 37 -7.13 20.63 2.11
CA SER A 37 -6.24 21.79 1.89
C SER A 37 -4.90 21.68 2.61
N GLN A 38 -4.80 20.84 3.64
CA GLN A 38 -3.61 20.69 4.48
C GLN A 38 -3.21 19.22 4.55
N LEU A 39 -1.92 18.96 4.33
CA LEU A 39 -1.28 17.66 4.43
C LEU A 39 -0.12 17.74 5.44
N PRO A 40 0.22 16.64 6.13
CA PRO A 40 -0.45 15.34 6.09
C PRO A 40 -1.79 15.34 6.85
N VAL A 41 -2.70 14.42 6.49
CA VAL A 41 -3.82 14.06 7.36
C VAL A 41 -3.32 12.96 8.29
N GLU A 42 -3.13 13.29 9.56
CA GLU A 42 -2.67 12.33 10.55
C GLU A 42 -3.83 11.52 11.13
N LEU A 43 -3.56 10.26 11.48
CA LEU A 43 -4.52 9.41 12.17
C LEU A 43 -4.81 10.00 13.57
N PRO A 44 -6.08 10.14 13.96
CA PRO A 44 -6.43 10.53 15.32
C PRO A 44 -6.14 9.37 16.27
N LYS A 45 -5.93 9.68 17.55
CA LYS A 45 -6.01 8.64 18.58
C LYS A 45 -7.45 8.14 18.67
N LEU A 46 -7.65 6.84 18.46
CA LEU A 46 -8.99 6.26 18.59
C LEU A 46 -9.50 6.30 20.03
N THR A 47 -10.74 6.72 20.15
CA THR A 47 -11.60 6.59 21.33
C THR A 47 -12.70 5.55 21.10
N GLY A 48 -13.09 5.31 19.85
CA GLY A 48 -14.07 4.32 19.42
C GLY A 48 -13.47 3.07 18.77
N ARG A 49 -14.25 2.43 17.87
CA ARG A 49 -13.86 1.20 17.16
C ARG A 49 -13.24 1.50 15.79
N CYS A 50 -13.58 2.63 15.19
CA CYS A 50 -13.14 3.01 13.85
C CYS A 50 -13.02 4.52 13.70
N LEU A 51 -12.38 4.97 12.62
CA LEU A 51 -12.20 6.40 12.33
C LEU A 51 -13.52 7.17 12.25
N ALA A 52 -14.61 6.52 11.82
CA ALA A 52 -15.92 7.14 11.72
C ALA A 52 -16.53 7.54 13.07
N ASP A 53 -16.05 6.96 14.18
CA ASP A 53 -16.50 7.29 15.54
C ASP A 53 -15.84 8.60 16.06
N GLU A 54 -14.71 9.02 15.46
CA GLU A 54 -13.91 10.17 15.92
C GLU A 54 -14.47 11.50 15.37
N SER A 55 -15.61 11.93 15.91
CA SER A 55 -16.38 13.08 15.40
C SER A 55 -15.57 14.37 15.21
N ASP A 56 -14.65 14.69 16.11
CA ASP A 56 -13.82 15.90 16.02
C ASP A 56 -12.82 15.83 14.86
N TRP A 57 -12.37 14.63 14.50
CA TRP A 57 -11.49 14.41 13.37
C TRP A 57 -12.27 14.32 12.05
N VAL A 58 -13.41 13.61 12.06
CA VAL A 58 -14.27 13.40 10.88
C VAL A 58 -14.90 14.70 10.40
N ASN A 59 -15.43 15.53 11.31
CA ASN A 59 -16.11 16.75 10.93
C ASN A 59 -15.09 17.84 10.59
N THR A 60 -15.19 18.41 9.38
CA THR A 60 -14.24 19.42 8.91
C THR A 60 -14.95 20.36 7.92
N PRO A 61 -14.55 21.64 7.81
CA PRO A 61 -15.09 22.51 6.77
C PRO A 61 -14.65 22.03 5.38
N CYS A 62 -15.52 22.19 4.39
CA CYS A 62 -15.19 21.95 2.98
C CYS A 62 -14.08 22.92 2.55
N PRO A 63 -12.93 22.43 2.05
CA PRO A 63 -11.84 23.29 1.56
C PRO A 63 -12.22 24.21 0.40
N LYS A 64 -13.29 23.87 -0.34
CA LYS A 64 -13.74 24.62 -1.53
C LYS A 64 -14.76 25.72 -1.22
N CYS A 65 -15.73 25.46 -0.36
CA CYS A 65 -16.85 26.38 -0.09
C CYS A 65 -17.04 26.75 1.39
N GLY A 66 -16.29 26.14 2.31
CA GLY A 66 -16.38 26.40 3.75
C GLY A 66 -17.59 25.77 4.47
N SER A 67 -18.52 25.12 3.76
CA SER A 67 -19.67 24.45 4.36
C SER A 67 -19.25 23.27 5.25
N LYS A 68 -20.18 22.75 6.07
CA LYS A 68 -19.96 21.49 6.79
C LYS A 68 -19.64 20.37 5.80
N ALA A 69 -18.66 19.55 6.15
CA ALA A 69 -18.24 18.39 5.37
C ALA A 69 -17.67 17.31 6.30
N ARG A 70 -17.39 16.13 5.75
CA ARG A 70 -16.86 14.99 6.50
C ARG A 70 -15.63 14.42 5.81
N ARG A 71 -14.55 14.14 6.54
CA ARG A 71 -13.37 13.45 5.99
C ARG A 71 -13.74 12.05 5.53
N GLU A 72 -13.01 11.55 4.53
CA GLU A 72 -12.99 10.12 4.24
C GLU A 72 -12.51 9.35 5.48
N THR A 73 -13.23 8.29 5.83
CA THR A 73 -12.98 7.47 7.03
C THR A 73 -12.31 6.14 6.71
N ASP A 74 -12.20 5.80 5.43
CA ASP A 74 -11.37 4.71 4.96
C ASP A 74 -9.89 5.11 4.93
N THR A 75 -9.02 4.10 5.08
CA THR A 75 -7.59 4.22 4.86
C THR A 75 -7.18 3.53 3.56
N MET A 76 -6.01 3.88 3.04
CA MET A 76 -5.43 3.21 1.88
C MET A 76 -4.88 1.83 2.26
N ASP A 77 -5.09 0.85 1.38
CA ASP A 77 -4.51 -0.48 1.47
C ASP A 77 -2.97 -0.45 1.46
N THR A 78 -2.34 -1.37 2.19
CA THR A 78 -0.86 -1.46 2.31
C THR A 78 -0.13 -1.65 0.98
N PHE A 79 -0.80 -2.17 -0.06
CA PHE A 79 -0.20 -2.25 -1.39
C PHE A 79 -0.08 -0.88 -2.08
N VAL A 80 -0.81 0.14 -1.62
CA VAL A 80 -0.56 1.53 -2.06
C VAL A 80 0.81 1.96 -1.59
N ASP A 81 1.14 1.81 -0.31
CA ASP A 81 2.44 2.20 0.24
C ASP A 81 3.59 1.43 -0.44
N SER A 82 3.45 0.10 -0.54
CA SER A 82 4.48 -0.75 -1.14
C SER A 82 4.54 -0.69 -2.68
N SER A 83 3.62 0.00 -3.35
CA SER A 83 3.68 0.16 -4.82
C SER A 83 4.74 1.15 -5.29
N TRP A 84 5.24 2.02 -4.41
CA TRP A 84 6.19 3.08 -4.79
C TRP A 84 7.33 3.31 -3.79
N TYR A 85 7.39 2.54 -2.70
CA TYR A 85 8.37 2.72 -1.61
C TYR A 85 9.84 2.75 -2.07
N TYR A 86 10.20 1.99 -3.12
CA TYR A 86 11.55 1.95 -3.68
C TYR A 86 11.98 3.32 -4.23
N LEU A 87 11.04 4.15 -4.69
CA LEU A 87 11.31 5.53 -5.11
C LEU A 87 11.56 6.43 -3.89
N ARG A 88 10.85 6.21 -2.78
CA ARG A 88 11.04 7.01 -1.55
C ARG A 88 12.46 6.85 -1.00
N TYR A 89 13.01 5.65 -1.08
CA TYR A 89 14.37 5.36 -0.61
C TYR A 89 15.47 6.12 -1.34
N LEU A 90 15.21 6.65 -2.54
CA LEU A 90 16.16 7.50 -3.25
C LEU A 90 16.51 8.75 -2.44
N ASN A 91 15.56 9.32 -1.68
CA ASN A 91 15.80 10.40 -0.73
C ASN A 91 14.66 10.50 0.30
N VAL A 92 14.83 9.85 1.45
CA VAL A 92 13.80 9.80 2.50
C VAL A 92 13.57 11.14 3.21
N LYS A 93 14.45 12.13 3.03
CA LYS A 93 14.37 13.45 3.67
C LYS A 93 13.75 14.53 2.77
N LYS A 94 13.53 14.24 1.48
CA LYS A 94 12.97 15.22 0.55
C LYS A 94 11.47 15.40 0.76
N ASP A 95 11.00 16.63 0.67
CA ASP A 95 9.57 16.94 0.67
C ASP A 95 8.88 16.41 -0.59
N GLY A 96 7.59 16.11 -0.48
CA GLY A 96 6.81 15.50 -1.55
C GLY A 96 6.96 13.97 -1.61
N MET A 97 6.50 13.38 -2.71
CA MET A 97 6.39 11.92 -2.83
C MET A 97 7.78 11.25 -2.89
N PHE A 98 8.60 11.60 -3.89
CA PHE A 98 9.97 11.08 -4.03
C PHE A 98 10.88 12.07 -4.78
N ASP A 99 12.19 11.80 -4.79
CA ASP A 99 13.17 12.64 -5.47
C ASP A 99 13.26 12.33 -6.96
N VAL A 100 12.51 13.07 -7.77
CA VAL A 100 12.43 12.90 -9.23
C VAL A 100 13.83 12.99 -9.88
N GLU A 101 14.68 13.91 -9.44
CA GLU A 101 16.02 14.08 -10.01
C GLU A 101 16.91 12.86 -9.77
N ARG A 102 16.86 12.28 -8.56
CA ARG A 102 17.56 11.02 -8.29
C ARG A 102 16.95 9.86 -9.06
N ALA A 103 15.62 9.81 -9.18
CA ALA A 103 14.93 8.77 -9.92
C ALA A 103 15.35 8.74 -11.40
N ARG A 104 15.59 9.89 -12.03
CA ARG A 104 16.11 9.97 -13.42
C ARG A 104 17.45 9.25 -13.62
N THR A 105 18.27 9.18 -12.58
CA THR A 105 19.62 8.57 -12.65
C THR A 105 19.73 7.19 -12.02
N MET A 106 18.87 6.87 -11.04
CA MET A 106 18.98 5.66 -10.23
C MET A 106 17.91 4.61 -10.56
N MET A 107 16.90 4.96 -11.35
CA MET A 107 15.87 4.02 -11.78
C MET A 107 16.11 3.59 -13.24
N PRO A 108 15.74 2.36 -13.60
CA PRO A 108 15.09 1.35 -12.73
C PRO A 108 16.06 0.56 -11.85
N VAL A 109 15.53 -0.04 -10.77
CA VAL A 109 16.31 -0.87 -9.84
C VAL A 109 16.93 -2.05 -10.61
N ASP A 110 18.25 -2.23 -10.51
CA ASP A 110 18.98 -3.22 -11.31
C ASP A 110 18.70 -4.67 -10.94
N LEU A 111 18.43 -4.94 -9.66
CA LEU A 111 18.09 -6.26 -9.12
C LEU A 111 17.13 -6.11 -7.95
N TYR A 112 15.94 -6.69 -8.10
CA TYR A 112 14.97 -6.84 -7.02
C TYR A 112 14.92 -8.30 -6.57
N VAL A 113 15.02 -8.54 -5.28
CA VAL A 113 15.00 -9.89 -4.69
C VAL A 113 13.76 -10.00 -3.80
N GLY A 114 12.87 -10.95 -4.11
CA GLY A 114 11.60 -11.08 -3.40
C GLY A 114 10.90 -12.41 -3.65
N GLY A 115 10.00 -12.81 -2.77
CA GLY A 115 9.34 -14.11 -2.86
C GLY A 115 8.23 -14.13 -3.93
N LYS A 116 7.93 -15.32 -4.45
CA LYS A 116 6.94 -15.51 -5.53
C LYS A 116 5.51 -15.20 -5.11
N GLU A 117 5.21 -15.20 -3.82
CA GLU A 117 3.90 -14.88 -3.24
C GLU A 117 3.42 -13.48 -3.62
N HIS A 118 4.33 -12.58 -3.97
CA HIS A 118 4.02 -11.21 -4.37
C HIS A 118 3.77 -11.02 -5.88
N ALA A 119 3.82 -12.09 -6.68
CA ALA A 119 3.71 -12.02 -8.14
C ALA A 119 2.46 -11.29 -8.65
N THR A 120 1.29 -11.55 -8.04
CA THR A 120 0.00 -10.94 -8.44
C THR A 120 -0.47 -9.85 -7.47
N LEU A 121 0.39 -9.40 -6.56
CA LEU A 121 0.11 -8.36 -5.58
C LEU A 121 1.11 -7.23 -5.75
N HIS A 122 2.05 -7.08 -4.81
CA HIS A 122 3.05 -6.02 -4.82
C HIS A 122 3.78 -5.88 -6.18
N LEU A 123 4.24 -6.97 -6.80
CA LEU A 123 4.96 -6.88 -8.08
C LEU A 123 4.06 -6.36 -9.22
N TYR A 124 2.76 -6.67 -9.19
CA TYR A 124 1.80 -6.11 -10.13
C TYR A 124 1.53 -4.62 -9.85
N TYR A 125 1.23 -4.26 -8.60
CA TYR A 125 0.92 -2.88 -8.22
C TYR A 125 2.11 -1.95 -8.36
N ALA A 126 3.33 -2.41 -8.07
CA ALA A 126 4.55 -1.65 -8.27
C ALA A 126 4.76 -1.30 -9.75
N ARG A 127 4.50 -2.25 -10.66
CA ARG A 127 4.53 -2.01 -12.10
C ARG A 127 3.43 -1.05 -12.53
N PHE A 128 2.20 -1.25 -12.06
CA PHE A 128 1.08 -0.36 -12.36
C PHE A 128 1.39 1.10 -12.00
N VAL A 129 1.85 1.35 -10.77
CA VAL A 129 2.22 2.70 -10.33
C VAL A 129 3.44 3.24 -11.07
N SER A 130 4.46 2.41 -11.33
CA SER A 130 5.62 2.83 -12.14
C SER A 130 5.21 3.27 -13.57
N HIS A 131 4.32 2.53 -14.23
CA HIS A 131 3.80 2.90 -15.55
C HIS A 131 3.01 4.22 -15.51
N PHE A 132 2.23 4.44 -14.47
CA PHE A 132 1.53 5.72 -14.25
C PHE A 132 2.51 6.88 -14.00
N LEU A 133 3.51 6.71 -13.15
CA LEU A 133 4.51 7.75 -12.89
C LEU A 133 5.38 8.06 -14.12
N TYR A 134 5.67 7.04 -14.92
CA TYR A 134 6.33 7.22 -16.22
C TYR A 134 5.46 8.02 -17.19
N SER A 135 4.14 7.76 -17.26
CA SER A 135 3.25 8.53 -18.15
C SER A 135 3.13 10.01 -17.75
N LEU A 136 3.43 10.33 -16.48
CA LEU A 136 3.58 11.71 -15.98
C LEU A 136 4.98 12.31 -16.19
N GLY A 137 5.93 11.57 -16.80
CA GLY A 137 7.31 12.03 -17.03
C GLY A 137 8.20 12.08 -15.77
N LEU A 138 7.78 11.42 -14.69
CA LEU A 138 8.47 11.42 -13.39
C LEU A 138 9.54 10.31 -13.27
N LEU A 139 9.53 9.34 -14.18
CA LEU A 139 10.49 8.24 -14.24
C LEU A 139 11.14 8.15 -15.63
N PRO A 140 12.41 7.69 -15.72
CA PRO A 140 13.09 7.54 -17.01
C PRO A 140 12.60 6.32 -17.81
N GLU A 141 12.05 5.31 -17.13
CA GLU A 141 11.57 4.06 -17.72
C GLU A 141 10.23 3.61 -17.12
N LYS A 142 9.50 2.75 -17.83
CA LYS A 142 8.18 2.25 -17.42
C LYS A 142 8.24 1.21 -16.31
N GLU A 143 9.20 0.29 -16.40
CA GLU A 143 9.33 -0.84 -15.49
C GLU A 143 10.19 -0.45 -14.28
N PRO A 144 9.79 -0.80 -13.04
CA PRO A 144 10.53 -0.39 -11.84
C PRO A 144 11.76 -1.25 -11.55
N PHE A 145 11.80 -2.49 -12.05
CA PHE A 145 12.83 -3.49 -11.74
C PHE A 145 13.35 -4.11 -13.05
N LYS A 146 14.66 -4.02 -13.32
CA LYS A 146 15.28 -4.63 -14.51
C LYS A 146 15.33 -6.16 -14.42
N ARG A 147 15.62 -6.68 -13.23
CA ARG A 147 15.73 -8.11 -12.95
C ARG A 147 15.04 -8.43 -11.63
N LEU A 148 14.26 -9.51 -11.64
CA LEU A 148 13.66 -10.09 -10.46
C LEU A 148 14.34 -11.43 -10.17
N LEU A 149 14.95 -11.55 -8.99
CA LEU A 149 15.42 -12.83 -8.46
C LEU A 149 14.42 -13.30 -7.40
N VAL A 150 13.79 -14.44 -7.67
CA VAL A 150 12.87 -15.06 -6.73
C VAL A 150 13.64 -15.98 -5.79
N GLN A 151 13.77 -15.63 -4.51
CA GLN A 151 14.41 -16.53 -3.56
C GLN A 151 13.56 -17.78 -3.26
N GLY A 152 14.24 -18.88 -3.00
CA GLY A 152 13.61 -20.10 -2.47
C GLY A 152 13.12 -19.91 -1.04
N MET A 153 12.10 -20.66 -0.64
CA MET A 153 11.64 -20.69 0.74
C MET A 153 12.65 -21.42 1.62
N VAL A 154 13.03 -20.82 2.75
CA VAL A 154 13.80 -21.51 3.79
C VAL A 154 12.83 -22.42 4.55
N MET A 155 13.04 -23.73 4.42
CA MET A 155 12.17 -24.74 5.03
C MET A 155 12.71 -25.12 6.41
N GLY A 156 11.89 -24.95 7.45
CA GLY A 156 12.13 -25.51 8.78
C GLY A 156 11.31 -26.78 9.01
N ARG A 157 11.73 -27.63 9.96
CA ARG A 157 10.92 -28.78 10.39
C ARG A 157 9.72 -28.28 11.19
N SER A 158 8.52 -28.43 10.62
CA SER A 158 7.26 -28.13 11.32
C SER A 158 6.54 -29.42 11.70
N PHE A 159 5.94 -29.46 12.88
CA PHE A 159 5.10 -30.58 13.30
C PHE A 159 3.63 -30.18 13.24
N ARG A 160 2.78 -31.13 12.86
CA ARG A 160 1.34 -30.90 12.72
C ARG A 160 0.59 -32.08 13.31
N ILE A 161 -0.39 -31.81 14.17
CA ILE A 161 -1.22 -32.86 14.78
C ILE A 161 -2.05 -33.51 13.67
N LYS A 162 -1.94 -34.84 13.55
CA LYS A 162 -2.77 -35.64 12.63
C LYS A 162 -4.22 -35.62 13.14
N GLY A 163 -5.12 -35.01 12.39
CA GLY A 163 -6.52 -34.80 12.78
C GLY A 163 -6.89 -33.32 12.76
N SER A 164 -6.49 -32.56 13.79
CA SER A 164 -6.83 -31.13 13.90
C SER A 164 -6.10 -30.25 12.89
N GLY A 165 -4.95 -30.70 12.36
CA GLY A 165 -4.14 -29.90 11.44
C GLY A 165 -3.40 -28.74 12.13
N GLN A 166 -3.47 -28.64 13.45
CA GLN A 166 -2.79 -27.61 14.22
C GLN A 166 -1.27 -27.80 14.16
N TYR A 167 -0.56 -26.71 13.86
CA TYR A 167 0.90 -26.68 13.92
C TYR A 167 1.39 -26.62 15.37
N VAL A 168 2.43 -27.38 15.68
CA VAL A 168 3.03 -27.48 17.01
C VAL A 168 4.50 -27.11 16.93
N HIS A 169 4.94 -26.28 17.88
CA HIS A 169 6.36 -25.94 18.01
C HIS A 169 7.16 -27.18 18.44
N GLY A 170 8.39 -27.31 17.93
CA GLY A 170 9.16 -28.55 18.06
C GLY A 170 9.51 -28.97 19.49
N ASP A 171 9.58 -28.01 20.41
CA ASP A 171 9.77 -28.24 21.86
C ASP A 171 8.60 -28.95 22.55
N ARG A 172 7.40 -28.89 21.96
CA ARG A 172 6.18 -29.54 22.47
C ARG A 172 5.91 -30.88 21.80
N VAL A 173 6.86 -31.37 21.01
CA VAL A 173 6.69 -32.60 20.25
C VAL A 173 7.54 -33.69 20.85
N GLN A 174 6.87 -34.67 21.44
CA GLN A 174 7.49 -35.94 21.77
C GLN A 174 7.36 -36.88 20.57
N ILE A 175 8.48 -37.22 19.94
CA ILE A 175 8.50 -38.25 18.90
C ILE A 175 8.56 -39.61 19.61
N VAL A 176 7.53 -40.43 19.43
CA VAL A 176 7.48 -41.78 20.01
C VAL A 176 7.78 -42.79 18.90
N GLY A 177 8.80 -43.63 19.08
CA GLY A 177 9.13 -44.75 18.19
C GLY A 177 10.04 -44.42 17.00
N MET A 178 11.21 -43.82 17.25
CA MET A 178 12.35 -43.97 16.32
C MET A 178 12.99 -45.34 16.49
#